data_AF-A0ABD5SUB0-F1
#
_entry.id   AF-A0ABD5SUB0-F1
#
_cell.length_a   1.000
_cell.length_b   1.000
_cell.length_c   1.000
_cell.angle_alpha   90.00
_cell.angle_beta   90.00
_cell.angle_gamma   90.00
#
_symmetry.space_group_name_H-M   'P 1'
#
loop_
_entity.id
_entity.type
_entity.pdbx_description
1 polymer ?
#
loop_
_entity_poly.entity_id
_entity_poly.type
_entity_poly.pdbx_seq_one_letter_code
_entity_poly.pdbx_strand_id
1 'polypeptide(L)'
;MRVRKNRLQLVVAALVVLVVIGTVPATVAAQSDARTGGTIVVDEGETVDSLEAFGGSVVVRGTVTGDVSAVGGDVRIENTGQVDGDLEAAGGSVMIAGTVDADVNAGA
;
A
#
# COMPACT_ATOMS: atom_id res chain seq x y z
N MET A 1 -4.80 20.93 -26.47
CA MET A 1 -3.76 19.88 -26.32
C MET A 1 -3.50 19.63 -24.84
N ARG A 2 -4.12 18.57 -24.30
CA ARG A 2 -3.77 17.75 -23.12
C ARG A 2 -3.32 18.43 -21.81
N VAL A 3 -4.30 18.93 -21.05
CA VAL A 3 -4.22 18.97 -19.58
C VAL A 3 -4.46 17.53 -19.07
N ARG A 4 -3.41 16.69 -19.05
CA ARG A 4 -3.51 15.28 -18.60
C ARG A 4 -2.49 14.90 -17.50
N LYS A 5 -1.82 15.85 -16.85
CA LYS A 5 -0.72 15.55 -15.92
C LYS A 5 -0.73 16.29 -14.57
N ASN A 6 -1.81 17.01 -14.24
CA ASN A 6 -1.82 17.89 -13.06
C ASN A 6 -2.75 17.41 -11.92
N ARG A 7 -3.57 16.38 -12.15
CA ARG A 7 -4.49 15.88 -11.11
C ARG A 7 -3.71 15.16 -10.01
N LEU A 8 -2.72 14.36 -10.40
CA LEU A 8 -1.83 13.65 -9.49
C LEU A 8 -0.94 14.59 -8.68
N GLN A 9 -0.35 15.61 -9.32
CA GLN A 9 0.46 16.62 -8.60
C GLN A 9 -0.37 17.48 -7.64
N LEU A 10 -1.63 17.79 -7.97
CA LEU A 10 -2.55 18.48 -7.06
C LEU A 10 -2.96 17.60 -5.88
N VAL A 11 -3.14 16.29 -6.09
CA VAL A 11 -3.42 15.33 -5.02
C VAL A 11 -2.21 15.17 -4.10
N VAL A 12 -1.01 15.00 -4.64
CA VAL A 12 0.23 14.89 -3.84
C VAL A 12 0.49 16.19 -3.06
N ALA A 13 0.29 17.36 -3.66
CA ALA A 13 0.43 18.63 -2.97
C ALA A 13 -0.62 18.82 -1.86
N ALA A 14 -1.87 18.39 -2.10
CA ALA A 14 -2.92 18.40 -1.09
C ALA A 14 -2.61 17.44 0.07
N LEU A 15 -2.03 16.28 -0.24
CA LEU A 15 -1.65 15.26 0.75
C LEU A 15 -0.47 15.74 1.61
N VAL A 16 0.51 16.43 1.03
CA VAL A 16 1.61 17.07 1.77
C VAL A 16 1.09 18.20 2.67
N VAL A 17 0.14 19.02 2.21
CA VAL A 17 -0.49 20.07 3.04
C VAL A 17 -1.32 19.47 4.18
N LEU A 18 -2.01 18.35 3.95
CA LEU A 18 -2.77 17.65 4.98
C LEU A 18 -1.86 17.04 6.06
N VAL A 19 -0.69 16.53 5.67
CA VAL A 19 0.35 16.06 6.59
C VAL A 19 0.91 17.19 7.47
N VAL A 20 1.05 18.42 6.93
CA VAL A 20 1.53 19.58 7.70
C VAL A 20 0.49 20.11 8.69
N ILE A 21 -0.80 19.90 8.45
CA ILE A 21 -1.88 20.33 9.37
C ILE A 21 -2.12 19.30 10.50
N GLY A 22 -1.64 18.06 10.35
CA GLY A 22 -1.82 16.97 11.32
C GLY A 22 -0.99 17.08 12.61
N THR A 23 -0.10 18.07 12.75
CA THR A 23 0.76 18.21 13.94
C THR A 23 0.16 19.04 15.07
N VAL A 24 -1.17 19.10 15.19
CA VAL A 24 -1.85 19.69 16.37
C VAL A 24 -2.06 18.58 17.41
N PRO A 25 -1.36 18.58 18.55
CA PRO A 25 -1.50 17.53 19.55
C PRO A 25 -2.79 17.75 20.36
N ALA A 26 -3.91 17.21 19.88
CA ALA A 26 -5.06 16.97 20.74
C ALA A 26 -4.89 15.58 21.37
N THR A 27 -4.48 15.56 22.63
CA THR A 27 -4.33 14.35 23.45
C THR A 27 -5.66 13.59 23.53
N VAL A 28 -5.77 12.51 22.76
CA VAL A 28 -6.75 11.44 22.98
C VAL A 28 -5.95 10.17 23.14
N ALA A 29 -6.05 9.56 24.33
CA ALA A 29 -5.42 8.27 24.61
C ALA A 29 -6.12 7.19 23.77
N ALA A 30 -5.58 6.92 22.60
CA ALA A 30 -5.76 5.66 21.89
C ALA A 30 -4.35 5.09 21.73
N GLN A 31 -4.00 4.14 22.58
CA GLN A 31 -2.86 3.26 22.37
C GLN A 31 -3.14 2.50 21.07
N SER A 32 -2.73 3.07 19.95
CA SER A 32 -2.52 2.31 18.73
C SER A 32 -1.02 2.16 18.68
N ASP A 33 -0.56 0.93 18.91
CA ASP A 33 0.82 0.52 18.75
C ASP A 33 1.39 1.16 17.48
N ALA A 34 2.23 2.17 17.65
CA ALA A 34 3.11 2.60 16.59
C ALA A 34 4.11 1.45 16.37
N ARG A 35 3.66 0.42 15.66
CA ARG A 35 4.53 -0.62 15.10
C ARG A 35 5.33 0.05 13.99
N THR A 36 6.37 0.76 14.39
CA THR A 36 7.43 1.23 13.49
C THR A 36 8.11 -0.05 12.95
N GLY A 37 7.71 -0.47 11.75
CA GLY A 37 8.04 -1.78 11.15
C GLY A 37 6.91 -2.82 11.25
N GLY A 38 5.66 -2.42 10.99
CA GLY A 38 4.50 -3.31 11.05
C GLY A 38 4.42 -4.27 9.85
N THR A 39 3.88 -5.47 10.08
CA THR A 39 3.42 -6.37 9.02
C THR A 39 1.96 -6.08 8.72
N ILE A 40 1.62 -5.82 7.46
CA ILE A 40 0.25 -5.72 6.97
C ILE A 40 -0.14 -7.10 6.46
N VAL A 41 -1.22 -7.66 7.00
CA VAL A 41 -1.75 -8.96 6.59
C VAL A 41 -3.19 -8.77 6.17
N VAL A 42 -3.51 -9.16 4.94
CA VAL A 42 -4.89 -9.30 4.46
C VAL A 42 -5.24 -10.78 4.52
N ASP A 43 -6.13 -11.16 5.43
CA ASP A 43 -6.47 -12.56 5.65
C ASP A 43 -7.46 -13.10 4.62
N GLU A 44 -7.63 -14.43 4.58
CA GLU A 44 -8.57 -15.08 3.67
C GLU A 44 -10.01 -14.61 3.92
N GLY A 45 -10.73 -14.27 2.85
CA GLY A 45 -12.09 -13.72 2.93
C GLY A 45 -12.15 -12.23 3.27
N GLU A 46 -11.01 -11.58 3.51
CA GLU A 46 -10.90 -10.14 3.60
C GLU A 46 -10.79 -9.53 2.20
N THR A 47 -11.45 -8.39 2.00
CA THR A 47 -11.36 -7.62 0.76
C THR A 47 -11.03 -6.19 1.10
N VAL A 48 -9.96 -5.67 0.49
CA VAL A 48 -9.49 -4.31 0.69
C VAL A 48 -9.41 -3.58 -0.64
N ASP A 49 -9.62 -2.27 -0.63
CA ASP A 49 -9.64 -1.48 -1.86
C ASP A 49 -8.23 -1.22 -2.40
N SER A 50 -7.30 -0.80 -1.55
CA SER A 50 -5.91 -0.54 -1.95
C SER A 50 -4.97 -0.75 -0.78
N LEU A 51 -3.73 -1.13 -1.05
CA LEU A 51 -2.70 -1.34 -0.04
C LEU A 51 -1.49 -0.45 -0.30
N GLU A 52 -1.10 0.33 0.69
CA GLU A 52 0.11 1.14 0.66
C GLU A 52 0.97 0.82 1.89
N ALA A 53 2.20 0.38 1.66
CA ALA A 53 3.14 -0.02 2.72
C ALA A 53 4.51 0.66 2.54
N PHE A 54 5.00 1.29 3.61
CA PHE A 54 6.31 1.94 3.64
C PHE A 54 7.14 1.33 4.77
N GLY A 55 8.17 0.56 4.42
CA GLY A 55 9.06 -0.10 5.37
C GLY A 55 8.34 -1.13 6.25
N GLY A 56 8.40 -2.41 5.87
CA GLY A 56 7.70 -3.49 6.58
C GLY A 56 7.51 -4.73 5.71
N SER A 57 6.57 -5.59 6.08
CA SER A 57 6.20 -6.76 5.28
C SER A 57 4.71 -6.76 4.96
N VAL A 58 4.34 -7.05 3.71
CA VAL A 58 2.95 -7.17 3.26
C VAL A 58 2.68 -8.62 2.91
N VAL A 59 1.62 -9.19 3.49
CA VAL A 59 1.16 -10.54 3.20
C VAL A 59 -0.30 -10.50 2.76
N VAL A 60 -0.59 -10.94 1.54
CA VAL A 60 -1.94 -10.93 0.97
C VAL A 60 -2.43 -12.36 0.78
N ARG A 61 -3.45 -12.76 1.55
CA ARG A 61 -4.20 -14.02 1.43
C ARG A 61 -5.63 -13.83 0.92
N GLY A 62 -6.18 -12.63 1.10
CA GLY A 62 -7.50 -12.24 0.61
C GLY A 62 -7.45 -11.53 -0.75
N THR A 63 -8.42 -10.65 -0.99
CA THR A 63 -8.57 -9.92 -2.26
C THR A 63 -8.23 -8.45 -2.08
N VAL A 64 -7.44 -7.92 -3.00
CA VAL A 64 -7.23 -6.48 -3.18
C VAL A 64 -7.88 -6.07 -4.48
N THR A 65 -8.91 -5.23 -4.43
CA THR A 65 -9.68 -4.86 -5.63
C THR A 65 -9.04 -3.74 -6.45
N GLY A 66 -8.05 -3.06 -5.87
CA GLY A 66 -7.26 -2.00 -6.52
C GLY A 66 -5.77 -2.27 -6.39
N ASP A 67 -5.00 -1.20 -6.21
CA ASP A 67 -3.56 -1.22 -6.37
C ASP A 67 -2.83 -1.57 -5.05
N VAL A 68 -1.69 -2.25 -5.18
CA VAL A 68 -0.78 -2.58 -4.08
C VAL A 68 0.55 -1.89 -4.33
N SER A 69 0.92 -0.95 -3.46
CA SER A 69 2.21 -0.25 -3.48
C SER A 69 3.01 -0.54 -2.22
N ALA A 70 4.23 -1.04 -2.37
CA ALA A 70 5.12 -1.33 -1.26
C ALA A 70 6.54 -0.80 -1.50
N VAL A 71 7.08 -0.05 -0.55
CA VAL A 71 8.43 0.54 -0.67
C VAL A 71 9.28 0.20 0.56
N GLY A 72 10.48 -0.35 0.33
CA GLY A 72 11.48 -0.64 1.35
C GLY A 72 11.14 -1.84 2.23
N GLY A 73 10.41 -2.83 1.70
CA GLY A 73 9.85 -3.94 2.45
C GLY A 73 9.57 -5.18 1.61
N ASP A 74 9.22 -6.29 2.27
CA ASP A 74 8.93 -7.56 1.59
C ASP A 74 7.44 -7.69 1.26
N VAL A 75 7.12 -8.11 0.04
CA VAL A 75 5.74 -8.35 -0.41
C VAL A 75 5.55 -9.82 -0.71
N ARG A 76 4.50 -10.41 -0.15
CA ARG A 76 4.13 -11.81 -0.37
C ARG A 76 2.65 -11.93 -0.69
N ILE A 77 2.34 -12.30 -1.92
CA ILE A 77 1.00 -12.69 -2.35
C ILE A 77 0.91 -14.21 -2.25
N GLU A 78 0.07 -14.72 -1.35
CA GLU A 78 -0.13 -16.14 -1.09
C GLU A 78 -0.98 -16.80 -2.17
N ASN A 79 -1.07 -18.13 -2.21
CA ASN A 79 -1.82 -18.85 -3.25
C ASN A 79 -3.31 -18.46 -3.34
N THR A 80 -3.92 -18.03 -2.25
CA THR A 80 -5.30 -17.55 -2.19
C THR A 80 -5.43 -16.04 -2.44
N GLY A 81 -4.30 -15.33 -2.47
CA GLY A 81 -4.23 -13.89 -2.66
C GLY A 81 -4.57 -13.50 -4.09
N GLN A 82 -5.46 -12.53 -4.24
CA GLN A 82 -5.87 -11.93 -5.51
C GLN A 82 -5.60 -10.43 -5.46
N VAL A 83 -4.96 -9.89 -6.48
CA VAL A 83 -4.84 -8.44 -6.71
C VAL A 83 -5.44 -8.13 -8.07
N ASP A 84 -6.55 -7.40 -8.09
CA ASP A 84 -7.26 -7.06 -9.33
C ASP A 84 -6.59 -5.86 -10.04
N GLY A 85 -5.84 -5.04 -9.31
CA GLY A 85 -5.11 -3.87 -9.81
C GLY A 85 -3.59 -4.08 -9.97
N ASP A 86 -2.85 -2.97 -10.00
CA ASP A 86 -1.41 -2.97 -10.24
C ASP A 86 -0.63 -3.31 -8.96
N LEU A 87 0.46 -4.07 -9.10
CA LEU A 87 1.39 -4.38 -8.01
C LEU A 87 2.72 -3.65 -8.23
N GLU A 88 2.97 -2.61 -7.45
CA GLU A 88 4.24 -1.88 -7.40
C GLU A 88 5.02 -2.22 -6.13
N ALA A 89 6.25 -2.68 -6.30
CA ALA A 89 7.13 -3.00 -5.18
C ALA A 89 8.56 -2.49 -5.46
N ALA A 90 9.14 -1.76 -4.52
CA ALA A 90 10.48 -1.20 -4.68
C ALA A 90 11.33 -1.40 -3.41
N GLY A 91 12.58 -1.83 -3.55
CA GLY A 91 13.57 -1.85 -2.46
C GLY A 91 13.38 -2.98 -1.43
N GLY A 92 12.89 -4.14 -1.85
CA GLY A 92 12.74 -5.34 -1.02
C GLY A 92 12.45 -6.60 -1.84
N SER A 93 12.03 -7.70 -1.19
CA SER A 93 11.74 -8.96 -1.88
C SER A 93 10.27 -9.06 -2.27
N VAL A 94 9.98 -9.59 -3.47
CA VAL A 94 8.60 -9.80 -3.94
C VAL A 94 8.41 -11.28 -4.27
N MET A 95 7.42 -11.91 -3.63
CA MET A 95 7.01 -13.28 -3.88
C MET A 95 5.52 -13.33 -4.22
N ILE A 96 5.20 -13.86 -5.39
CA ILE A 96 3.83 -13.96 -5.88
C ILE A 96 3.52 -15.44 -6.14
N ALA A 97 2.69 -16.02 -5.29
CA ALA A 97 2.15 -17.37 -5.44
C ALA A 97 0.67 -17.39 -5.85
N GLY A 98 -0.04 -16.28 -5.63
CA GLY A 98 -1.42 -16.04 -6.05
C GLY A 98 -1.52 -15.38 -7.42
N THR A 99 -2.55 -14.57 -7.62
CA THR A 99 -2.88 -13.94 -8.90
C THR A 99 -2.82 -12.42 -8.81
N VAL A 100 -2.23 -11.82 -9.84
CA VAL A 100 -2.26 -10.37 -10.10
C VAL A 100 -2.84 -10.22 -11.51
N ASP A 101 -3.97 -9.54 -11.64
CA ASP A 101 -4.71 -9.44 -12.90
C ASP A 101 -4.17 -8.35 -13.83
N ALA A 102 -3.44 -7.36 -13.30
CA ALA A 102 -2.86 -6.26 -14.04
C ALA A 102 -1.31 -6.34 -14.09
N ASP A 103 -0.62 -5.19 -14.02
CA ASP A 103 0.83 -5.13 -14.19
C ASP A 103 1.58 -5.33 -12.86
N VAL A 104 2.72 -6.04 -12.92
CA VAL A 104 3.66 -6.20 -11.80
C VAL A 104 4.94 -5.43 -12.10
N ASN A 105 5.26 -4.44 -11.28
CA ASN A 105 6.50 -3.69 -11.33
C ASN A 105 7.27 -3.86 -10.03
N ALA A 106 8.35 -4.65 -10.09
CA ALA A 106 9.22 -4.92 -8.94
C ALA A 106 10.65 -4.45 -9.24
N GLY A 107 11.18 -3.55 -8.41
CA GLY A 107 12.54 -2.99 -8.52
C GLY A 107 13.34 -3.13 -7.22
N ALA A 108 14.66 -3.31 -7.34
CA ALA A 108 15.59 -3.38 -6.21
C ALA A 108 16.38 -2.06 -6.05
#